data_AF-X1PR29-F1
#
_entry.id   AF-X1PR29-F1
#
_cell.length_a   1.000
_cell.length_b   1.000
_cell.length_c   1.000
_cell.angle_alpha   90.00
_cell.angle_beta   90.00
_cell.angle_gamma   90.00
#
_symmetry.space_group_name_H-M   'P 1'
#
loop_
_entity.id
_entity.type
_entity.pdbx_description
1 polymer ?
#
loop_
_entity_poly.entity_id
_entity_poly.type
_entity_poly.pdbx_seq_one_letter_code
_entity_poly.pdbx_strand_id
1 'polypeptide(L)'
;MQALDISQSRASRNLGILEGAGFVKSRREGLWMVYAIDEQAMNSYVAALIEVLRGSLVNEEIILWDRERLSRAVRVGPRAIRK
;
A
#
# COMPACT_ATOMS: atom_id res chain seq x y z
N MET A 1 -9.48 1.29 1.20
CA MET A 1 -10.89 1.65 0.94
C MET A 1 -11.26 1.43 -0.52
N GLN A 2 -11.01 2.37 -1.46
CA GLN A 2 -11.43 2.20 -2.87
C GLN A 2 -10.88 0.92 -3.52
N ALA A 3 -9.58 0.65 -3.37
CA ALA A 3 -8.91 -0.46 -4.03
C ALA A 3 -8.91 -1.77 -3.24
N LEU A 4 -9.02 -1.73 -1.92
CA LEU A 4 -8.76 -2.89 -1.03
C LEU A 4 -10.01 -3.42 -0.30
N ASP A 5 -11.18 -2.81 -0.51
CA ASP A 5 -12.46 -3.19 0.12
C ASP A 5 -12.39 -3.42 1.64
N ILE A 6 -11.56 -2.63 2.30
CA ILE A 6 -11.42 -2.56 3.75
C ILE A 6 -11.64 -1.12 4.21
N SER A 7 -12.09 -0.97 5.46
CA SER A 7 -12.28 0.33 6.10
C SER A 7 -10.97 1.13 6.18
N GLN A 8 -11.08 2.45 6.27
CA GLN A 8 -9.92 3.33 6.48
C GLN A 8 -9.20 2.97 7.78
N SER A 9 -9.94 2.69 8.85
CA SER A 9 -9.38 2.33 10.16
C SER A 9 -8.53 1.06 10.10
N ARG A 10 -9.00 0.02 9.39
CA ARG A 10 -8.25 -1.22 9.17
C ARG A 10 -7.00 -0.98 8.32
N ALA A 11 -7.13 -0.22 7.23
CA ALA A 11 -5.99 0.13 6.39
C ALA A 11 -4.92 0.90 7.18
N SER A 12 -5.33 1.91 7.94
CA SER A 12 -4.43 2.74 8.77
C SER A 12 -3.69 1.91 9.81
N ARG A 13 -4.40 1.05 10.54
CA ARG A 13 -3.79 0.15 11.53
C ARG A 13 -2.75 -0.78 10.90
N ASN A 14 -3.07 -1.38 9.75
CA ASN A 14 -2.15 -2.28 9.06
C ASN A 14 -0.92 -1.55 8.52
N LEU A 15 -1.09 -0.33 7.99
CA LEU A 15 0.04 0.50 7.53
C LEU A 15 0.97 0.88 8.68
N GLY A 16 0.45 1.17 9.87
CA GLY A 16 1.27 1.41 11.05
C GLY A 16 2.08 0.18 11.49
N ILE A 17 1.51 -1.03 11.38
CA ILE A 17 2.24 -2.27 11.65
C ILE A 17 3.36 -2.47 10.62
N LEU A 18 3.06 -2.27 9.33
CA LEU A 18 4.05 -2.40 8.26
C LEU A 18 5.17 -1.36 8.37
N GLU A 19 4.85 -0.14 8.82
CA GLU A 19 5.84 0.91 9.08
C GLU A 19 6.74 0.56 10.25
N GLY A 20 6.17 0.10 11.37
CA GLY A 20 6.94 -0.35 12.52
C GLY A 20 7.84 -1.56 12.23
N ALA A 21 7.48 -2.37 11.22
CA ALA A 21 8.28 -3.49 10.75
C ALA A 21 9.25 -3.14 9.60
N GLY A 22 9.31 -1.87 9.17
CA GLY A 22 10.26 -1.39 8.15
C GLY A 22 9.91 -1.72 6.70
N PHE A 23 8.69 -2.15 6.40
CA PHE A 23 8.25 -2.44 5.02
C PHE A 23 7.85 -1.18 4.26
N VAL A 24 7.29 -0.21 4.97
CA VAL A 24 6.83 1.06 4.41
C VAL A 24 7.34 2.22 5.25
N LYS A 25 7.42 3.38 4.61
CA LYS A 25 7.64 4.66 5.28
C LYS A 25 6.47 5.58 5.01
N SER A 26 6.16 6.41 5.99
CA SER A 26 5.16 7.46 5.83
C SER A 26 5.81 8.84 5.68
N ARG A 27 5.10 9.73 5.02
CA ARG A 27 5.37 11.17 5.01
C ARG A 27 4.07 11.93 5.17
N ARG A 28 4.09 12.99 5.96
CA ARG A 28 2.94 13.88 6.12
C ARG A 28 2.99 14.99 5.09
N GLU A 29 1.90 15.18 4.36
CA GLU A 29 1.72 16.23 3.36
C GLU A 29 0.39 16.96 3.64
N GLY A 30 0.47 18.01 4.46
CA GLY A 30 -0.70 18.72 4.98
C GLY A 30 -1.58 17.81 5.84
N LEU A 31 -2.83 17.58 5.41
CA LEU A 31 -3.79 16.69 6.07
C LEU A 31 -3.62 15.22 5.68
N TRP A 32 -2.70 14.90 4.77
CA TRP A 32 -2.55 13.56 4.22
C TRP A 32 -1.33 12.86 4.80
N MET A 33 -1.51 11.58 5.15
CA MET A 33 -0.40 10.66 5.35
C MET A 33 -0.22 9.85 4.07
N VAL A 34 0.96 9.94 3.46
CA VAL A 34 1.32 9.22 2.24
C VAL A 34 2.32 8.14 2.59
N TYR A 35 1.99 6.89 2.27
CA TYR A 35 2.85 5.74 2.49
C TYR A 35 3.54 5.33 1.19
N ALA A 36 4.76 4.85 1.29
CA ALA A 36 5.52 4.26 0.19
C ALA A 36 6.31 3.05 0.71
N ILE A 37 6.61 2.08 -0.17
CA ILE A 37 7.54 1.00 0.15
C ILE A 37 8.88 1.61 0.53
N ASP A 38 9.48 1.14 1.62
CA ASP A 38 10.77 1.64 2.06
C ASP A 38 11.92 0.82 1.46
N GLU A 39 12.22 1.07 0.19
CA GLU A 39 13.29 0.37 -0.54
C GLU A 39 14.69 0.53 0.09
N GLN A 40 14.90 1.55 0.94
CA GLN A 40 16.17 1.78 1.63
C GLN A 40 16.27 1.00 2.95
N ALA A 41 15.16 0.87 3.69
CA ALA A 41 15.10 0.05 4.90
C ALA A 41 14.85 -1.44 4.59
N MET A 42 14.43 -1.76 3.36
CA MET A 42 14.31 -3.11 2.85
C MET A 42 15.67 -3.81 2.87
N ASN A 43 15.94 -4.51 3.97
CA ASN A 43 17.02 -5.47 4.00
C ASN A 43 16.77 -6.60 2.97
N SER A 44 17.82 -7.35 2.63
CA SER A 44 17.75 -8.43 1.65
C SER A 44 16.64 -9.47 1.93
N TYR A 45 16.31 -9.69 3.21
CA TYR A 45 15.23 -10.60 3.62
C TYR A 45 13.85 -10.06 3.29
N VAL A 46 13.60 -8.77 3.51
CA VAL A 46 12.32 -8.14 3.17
C VAL A 46 12.10 -8.14 1.66
N ALA A 47 13.15 -7.85 0.88
CA ALA A 47 13.08 -7.92 -0.58
C ALA A 47 12.73 -9.34 -1.06
N ALA A 48 13.41 -10.37 -0.54
CA ALA A 48 13.11 -11.76 -0.88
C ALA A 48 11.68 -12.16 -0.50
N LEU A 49 11.19 -11.74 0.66
CA LEU A 49 9.82 -12.01 1.09
C LEU A 49 8.79 -11.35 0.16
N ILE A 50 9.01 -10.10 -0.25
CA ILE A 50 8.12 -9.41 -1.19
C ILE A 50 8.08 -10.14 -2.54
N GLU A 51 9.21 -10.65 -3.03
CA GLU A 51 9.24 -11.43 -4.27
C GLU A 51 8.46 -12.75 -4.14
N VAL A 52 8.58 -13.44 -3.02
CA VAL A 52 7.78 -14.66 -2.74
C VAL A 52 6.29 -14.33 -2.68
N LEU A 53 5.91 -13.24 -2.02
CA LEU A 53 4.52 -12.78 -1.95
C LEU A 53 3.99 -12.39 -3.33
N ARG A 54 4.80 -11.70 -4.15
CA ARG A 54 4.45 -11.40 -5.55
C ARG A 54 4.24 -12.67 -6.38
N GLY A 55 5.06 -13.69 -6.21
CA GLY A 55 4.92 -14.95 -6.96
C GLY A 55 3.70 -15.77 -6.53
N SER A 56 3.37 -15.75 -5.24
CA SER A 56 2.30 -16.58 -4.67
C SER A 56 0.90 -15.96 -4.75
N LEU A 57 0.79 -14.63 -4.61
CA LEU A 57 -0.50 -13.96 -4.47
C LEU A 57 -1.15 -13.52 -5.80
N VAL A 58 -0.49 -13.72 -6.94
CA VAL A 58 -0.98 -13.22 -8.25
C VAL A 58 -2.31 -13.85 -8.67
N ASN A 59 -2.60 -15.08 -8.24
CA ASN A 59 -3.82 -15.81 -8.61
C ASN A 59 -4.86 -15.85 -7.48
N GLU A 60 -4.62 -15.16 -6.38
CA GLU A 60 -5.60 -15.07 -5.30
C GLU A 60 -6.75 -14.18 -5.74
N GLU A 61 -7.98 -14.68 -5.62
CA GLU A 61 -9.19 -14.00 -6.09
C GLU A 61 -9.31 -12.58 -5.51
N ILE A 62 -8.97 -12.42 -4.24
CA ILE A 62 -8.98 -11.11 -3.56
C ILE A 62 -8.04 -10.09 -4.22
N ILE A 63 -6.87 -10.52 -4.70
CA ILE A 63 -5.88 -9.66 -5.34
C ILE A 63 -6.35 -9.26 -6.75
N LEU A 64 -7.04 -10.16 -7.45
CA LEU A 64 -7.66 -9.84 -8.74
C LEU A 64 -8.75 -8.78 -8.57
N TRP A 65 -9.65 -8.95 -7.60
CA TRP A 65 -10.67 -7.94 -7.28
C TRP A 65 -10.05 -6.62 -6.81
N ASP A 66 -8.99 -6.66 -6.00
CA ASP A 66 -8.28 -5.46 -5.56
C ASP A 66 -7.70 -4.68 -6.76
N ARG A 67 -7.12 -5.39 -7.74
CA ARG A 67 -6.59 -4.79 -8.98
C ARG A 67 -7.69 -4.19 -9.86
N GLU A 68 -8.82 -4.89 -10.00
CA GLU A 68 -9.95 -4.35 -10.76
C GLU A 68 -10.49 -3.08 -10.09
N ARG A 69 -10.69 -3.11 -8.77
CA ARG A 69 -11.12 -1.94 -7.99
C ARG A 69 -10.11 -0.79 -8.09
N LEU A 70 -8.81 -1.09 -8.07
CA LEU A 70 -7.75 -0.11 -8.28
C LEU A 70 -7.81 0.54 -9.66
N SER A 71 -8.15 -0.20 -10.72
CA SER A 71 -8.26 0.33 -12.08
C SER A 71 -9.33 1.42 -12.22
N ARG A 72 -10.36 1.38 -11.36
CA ARG A 72 -11.47 2.34 -11.32
C ARG A 72 -11.29 3.41 -10.23
N ALA A 73 -10.25 3.31 -9.41
CA ALA A 73 -10.02 4.22 -8.31
C ALA A 73 -9.59 5.61 -8.81
N VAL A 74 -10.14 6.65 -8.20
CA VAL A 74 -9.78 8.04 -8.52
C VAL A 74 -8.69 8.50 -7.58
N ARG A 75 -7.67 9.18 -8.11
CA ARG A 75 -6.62 9.79 -7.28
C ARG A 75 -7.26 10.82 -6.35
N VAL A 76 -6.96 10.69 -5.07
CA VAL A 76 -7.36 11.65 -4.03
C VAL A 76 -6.11 12.19 -3.34
N GLY A 77 -6.22 13.39 -2.79
CA GLY A 77 -5.19 14.00 -1.95
C GLY A 77 -4.17 14.87 -2.68
N PRO A 78 -2.95 15.03 -2.15
CA PRO A 78 -2.06 16.15 -2.51
C PRO A 78 -1.69 16.19 -3.99
N ARG A 79 -1.63 15.02 -4.64
CA ARG A 79 -1.30 14.86 -6.06
C ARG A 79 -2.53 14.80 -6.99
N ALA A 80 -3.74 14.89 -6.45
CA ALA A 80 -4.97 14.97 -7.25
C ALA A 80 -5.19 16.39 -7.80
N ILE A 81 -4.57 17.40 -7.18
CA ILE A 81 -4.60 18.78 -7.68
C ILE A 81 -3.53 18.92 -8.77
N ARG A 82 -3.91 18.65 -10.02
CA ARG A 82 -3.24 19.24 -11.18
C ARG A 82 -4.15 20.36 -11.70
N LYS A 83 -3.70 21.61 -11.56
CA LYS A 83 -4.02 22.66 -12.53
C LYS A 83 -2.92 22.65 -13.57
#